data_AF-A0A4Q3WN99-F1
#
_entry.id   AF-A0A4Q3WN99-F1
#
_cell.length_a   1.000
_cell.length_b   1.000
_cell.length_c   1.000
_cell.angle_alpha   90.00
_cell.angle_beta   90.00
_cell.angle_gamma   90.00
#
_symmetry.space_group_name_H-M   'P 1'
#
loop_
_entity.id
_entity.type
_entity.pdbx_description
1 polymer ?
#
loop_
_entity_poly.entity_id
_entity_poly.type
_entity_poly.pdbx_seq_one_letter_code
_entity_poly.pdbx_strand_id
1 'polypeptide(L)'
;MSSSKSRAKAKARKQTNATPSNEAKKIVDVSVAQVVPAAPPIAVAKPVAPSPRVEQLASPKQDALQPVGTEGKPSDRFWIGAMIVMVLAIVLRQVRLGQAPFHPDETIHAFFSYGFTGYHYDPVYHGPLLYHLTSLFFTLFGQYDYVARLVPSLLGIGLVALILGPARGWMGNRAALVA
;
A
#
# COMPACT_ATOMS: atom_id res chain seq x y z
N MET A 1 13.79 -67.08 18.85
CA MET A 1 13.60 -66.25 20.06
C MET A 1 13.74 -64.79 19.61
N SER A 2 12.65 -64.12 19.25
CA SER A 2 11.73 -63.40 20.16
C SER A 2 12.39 -62.13 20.71
N SER A 3 12.10 -60.97 20.12
CA SER A 3 11.23 -59.91 20.72
C SER A 3 12.13 -58.77 21.25
N SER A 4 11.85 -57.46 21.17
CA SER A 4 10.67 -56.68 20.82
C SER A 4 11.15 -55.24 20.52
N LYS A 5 10.46 -54.55 19.60
CA LYS A 5 10.55 -53.08 19.41
C LYS A 5 9.72 -52.39 20.50
N SER A 6 10.20 -51.28 21.08
CA SER A 6 9.32 -50.36 21.83
C SER A 6 9.63 -48.90 21.53
N ARG A 7 8.65 -48.23 20.92
CA ARG A 7 8.52 -46.78 20.71
C ARG A 7 7.81 -46.18 21.94
N ALA A 8 8.35 -45.13 22.53
CA ALA A 8 7.63 -44.30 23.51
C ALA A 8 7.13 -43.02 22.83
N LYS A 9 5.81 -42.82 22.87
CA LYS A 9 5.05 -41.71 22.26
C LYS A 9 4.83 -40.57 23.26
N ALA A 10 5.08 -39.33 22.84
CA ALA A 10 4.67 -38.12 23.55
C ALA A 10 3.15 -37.89 23.40
N LYS A 11 2.48 -37.56 24.51
CA LYS A 11 1.02 -37.50 24.65
C LYS A 11 0.52 -36.06 24.46
N ALA A 12 -0.11 -35.80 23.31
CA ALA A 12 -0.84 -34.57 23.02
C ALA A 12 -2.19 -34.52 23.77
N ARG A 13 -2.52 -33.37 24.36
CA ARG A 13 -3.82 -33.12 25.04
C ARG A 13 -4.78 -32.50 24.02
N LYS A 14 -5.71 -33.30 23.51
CA LYS A 14 -6.79 -32.89 22.60
C LYS A 14 -8.03 -32.56 23.44
N GLN A 15 -8.52 -31.34 23.34
CA GLN A 15 -9.79 -30.91 23.93
C GLN A 15 -10.91 -31.34 22.98
N THR A 16 -11.81 -32.19 23.46
CA THR A 16 -12.96 -32.70 22.70
C THR A 16 -14.18 -32.57 23.58
N ASN A 17 -15.25 -31.93 23.09
CA ASN A 17 -16.48 -32.63 22.69
C ASN A 17 -17.61 -31.65 22.43
N ALA A 18 -18.32 -31.91 21.34
CA ALA A 18 -19.59 -31.31 20.96
C ALA A 18 -20.78 -32.09 21.57
N THR A 19 -21.84 -31.35 21.91
CA THR A 19 -23.31 -31.50 21.62
C THR A 19 -23.81 -32.92 21.26
N PRO A 20 -24.96 -33.44 21.76
CA PRO A 20 -26.28 -32.81 21.54
C PRO A 20 -27.46 -33.05 22.53
N SER A 21 -28.51 -32.25 22.29
CA SER A 21 -29.96 -32.46 22.47
C SER A 21 -30.49 -33.45 23.54
N ASN A 22 -31.34 -32.97 24.45
CA ASN A 22 -32.67 -33.59 24.59
C ASN A 22 -33.69 -32.69 25.30
N GLU A 23 -34.86 -32.69 24.69
CA GLU A 23 -36.12 -32.06 25.02
C GLU A 23 -36.88 -32.87 26.10
N ALA A 24 -37.55 -32.22 27.05
CA ALA A 24 -38.98 -32.46 27.38
C ALA A 24 -39.40 -31.94 28.78
N LYS A 25 -40.44 -31.09 28.73
CA LYS A 25 -41.66 -31.05 29.57
C LYS A 25 -41.67 -30.44 30.99
N LYS A 26 -42.44 -29.33 31.04
CA LYS A 26 -43.71 -29.13 31.79
C LYS A 26 -43.63 -28.27 33.06
N ILE A 27 -44.05 -27.01 32.96
CA ILE A 27 -44.66 -26.22 34.06
C ILE A 27 -45.66 -25.23 33.41
N VAL A 28 -46.94 -25.60 33.32
CA VAL A 28 -48.09 -25.06 34.08
C VAL A 28 -48.42 -23.59 33.75
N ASP A 29 -49.57 -23.44 33.10
CA ASP A 29 -50.28 -22.23 32.71
C ASP A 29 -50.93 -21.57 33.95
N VAL A 30 -50.66 -20.28 34.17
CA VAL A 30 -51.46 -19.42 35.06
C VAL A 30 -51.68 -18.10 34.36
N SER A 31 -52.88 -17.97 33.82
CA SER A 31 -53.47 -16.73 33.30
C SER A 31 -53.63 -15.71 34.42
N VAL A 32 -53.01 -14.53 34.27
CA VAL A 32 -53.31 -13.34 35.07
C VAL A 32 -53.58 -12.18 34.10
N ALA A 33 -54.79 -11.65 34.21
CA ALA A 33 -55.35 -10.61 33.37
C ALA A 33 -54.43 -9.37 33.26
N GLN A 34 -54.23 -8.87 32.05
CA GLN A 34 -53.60 -7.56 31.85
C GLN A 34 -54.53 -6.46 32.36
N VAL A 35 -54.16 -5.85 33.48
CA VAL A 35 -54.67 -4.54 33.90
C VAL A 35 -53.70 -3.49 33.35
N VAL A 36 -54.08 -2.83 32.26
CA VAL A 36 -53.38 -1.65 31.74
C VAL A 36 -53.92 -0.42 32.50
N PRO A 37 -53.13 0.25 33.36
CA PRO A 37 -53.55 1.55 33.86
C PRO A 37 -53.40 2.60 32.74
N ALA A 38 -54.49 3.32 32.46
CA ALA A 38 -54.51 4.43 31.52
C ALA A 38 -53.53 5.51 31.97
N ALA A 39 -52.49 5.76 31.16
CA ALA A 39 -51.59 6.90 31.35
C ALA A 39 -52.37 8.20 31.09
N PRO A 40 -52.21 9.25 31.91
CA PRO A 40 -52.87 10.53 31.69
C PRO A 40 -52.34 11.19 30.40
N PRO A 41 -53.18 11.96 29.67
CA PRO A 41 -52.75 12.62 28.44
C PRO A 41 -51.62 13.60 28.74
N ILE A 42 -50.45 13.37 28.14
CA ILE A 42 -49.34 14.32 28.11
C ILE A 42 -49.85 15.56 27.37
N ALA A 43 -50.05 16.65 28.10
CA ALA A 43 -50.34 17.95 27.50
C ALA A 43 -49.18 18.31 26.55
N VAL A 44 -49.50 18.46 25.27
CA VAL A 44 -48.55 18.86 24.23
C VAL A 44 -48.03 20.26 24.58
N ALA A 45 -46.80 20.33 25.10
CA ALA A 45 -46.10 21.59 25.28
C ALA A 45 -45.88 22.23 23.89
N LYS A 46 -46.22 23.53 23.77
CA LYS A 46 -45.97 24.33 22.56
C LYS A 46 -44.49 24.21 22.13
N PRO A 47 -44.20 24.16 20.82
CA PRO A 47 -42.82 24.15 20.36
C PRO A 47 -42.12 25.45 20.76
N VAL A 48 -41.07 25.33 21.57
CA VAL A 48 -40.13 26.41 21.86
C VAL A 48 -39.35 26.69 20.58
N ALA A 49 -39.36 27.94 20.12
CA ALA A 49 -38.62 28.36 18.94
C ALA A 49 -37.12 28.06 19.09
N PRO A 50 -36.44 27.58 18.04
CA PRO A 50 -35.01 27.30 18.11
C PRO A 50 -34.23 28.59 18.40
N SER A 51 -33.31 28.51 19.36
CA SER A 51 -32.45 29.63 19.74
C SER A 51 -31.52 29.99 18.56
N PRO A 52 -31.32 31.29 18.24
CA PRO A 52 -30.47 31.72 17.11
C PRO A 52 -29.00 31.30 17.24
N ARG A 53 -28.60 30.80 18.43
CA ARG A 53 -27.25 30.34 18.74
C ARG A 53 -26.87 29.02 18.06
N VAL A 54 -27.84 28.16 17.73
CA VAL A 54 -27.56 26.87 17.07
C VAL A 54 -27.34 27.05 15.57
N GLU A 55 -28.06 27.97 14.95
CA GLU A 55 -27.90 28.33 13.53
C GLU A 55 -26.50 28.90 13.25
N GLN A 56 -25.96 29.68 14.19
CA GLN A 56 -24.66 30.33 14.03
C GLN A 56 -23.45 29.39 14.12
N LEU A 57 -23.62 28.17 14.67
CA LEU A 57 -22.56 27.16 14.72
C LEU A 57 -22.63 26.18 13.54
N ALA A 58 -23.72 26.22 12.74
CA ALA A 58 -23.98 25.32 11.63
C ALA A 58 -23.34 25.73 10.30
N SER A 59 -22.46 26.73 10.32
CA SER A 59 -21.49 26.93 9.25
C SER A 59 -20.10 26.62 9.80
N PRO A 60 -19.62 25.36 9.72
CA PRO A 60 -18.20 25.19 9.52
C PRO A 60 -17.95 25.93 8.22
N LYS A 61 -17.29 27.09 8.31
CA LYS A 61 -16.59 27.65 7.17
C LYS A 61 -15.79 26.47 6.66
N GLN A 62 -16.17 25.94 5.51
CA GLN A 62 -15.36 25.00 4.78
C GLN A 62 -14.17 25.81 4.30
N ASP A 63 -13.30 26.21 5.24
CA ASP A 63 -11.88 26.23 5.03
C ASP A 63 -11.51 24.76 4.87
N ALA A 64 -12.03 24.14 3.80
CA ALA A 64 -11.44 22.97 3.22
C ALA A 64 -9.96 23.32 3.18
N LEU A 65 -9.14 22.49 3.79
CA LEU A 65 -7.73 22.42 3.48
C LEU A 65 -7.67 22.24 1.97
N GLN A 66 -7.72 23.36 1.25
CA GLN A 66 -7.58 23.34 -0.18
C GLN A 66 -6.18 22.79 -0.35
N PRO A 67 -6.01 21.70 -1.13
CA PRO A 67 -4.67 21.29 -1.46
C PRO A 67 -3.98 22.55 -1.97
N VAL A 68 -2.78 22.84 -1.46
CA VAL A 68 -1.91 23.89 -1.99
C VAL A 68 -1.40 23.43 -3.37
N GLY A 69 -2.29 22.88 -4.20
CA GLY A 69 -2.10 22.65 -5.60
C GLY A 69 -2.49 23.95 -6.27
N THR A 70 -1.48 24.67 -6.75
CA THR A 70 -1.72 25.70 -7.76
C THR A 70 -2.41 25.02 -8.95
N GLU A 71 -3.75 25.07 -9.01
CA GLU A 71 -4.58 24.52 -10.08
C GLU A 71 -4.47 25.36 -11.36
N GLY A 72 -3.24 25.53 -11.85
CA GLY A 72 -2.95 26.18 -13.11
C GLY A 72 -2.46 25.16 -14.12
N LYS A 73 -3.08 25.15 -15.31
CA LYS A 73 -2.53 24.48 -16.50
C LYS A 73 -1.02 24.77 -16.59
N PRO A 74 -0.16 23.76 -16.80
CA PRO A 74 1.27 23.98 -16.84
C PRO A 74 1.62 24.97 -17.94
N SER A 75 2.34 26.03 -17.58
CA SER A 75 2.82 27.04 -18.54
C SER A 75 3.96 26.49 -19.39
N ASP A 76 4.16 26.99 -20.61
CA ASP A 76 5.21 26.51 -21.52
C ASP A 76 6.62 26.57 -20.90
N ARG A 77 6.90 27.62 -20.11
CA ARG A 77 8.13 27.75 -19.31
C ARG A 77 8.38 26.61 -18.32
N PHE A 78 7.32 26.02 -17.77
CA PHE A 78 7.43 24.85 -16.89
C PHE A 78 7.91 23.65 -17.69
N TRP A 79 7.35 23.42 -18.88
CA TRP A 79 7.78 22.32 -19.74
C TRP A 79 9.22 22.47 -20.20
N ILE A 80 9.65 23.70 -20.50
CA ILE A 80 11.06 23.98 -20.80
C ILE A 80 11.95 23.62 -19.60
N GLY A 81 11.57 24.08 -18.39
CA GLY A 81 12.29 23.74 -17.16
C GLY A 81 12.33 22.23 -16.89
N ALA A 82 11.20 21.56 -17.02
CA ALA A 82 11.07 20.12 -16.83
C ALA A 82 11.92 19.34 -17.84
N MET A 83 11.97 19.79 -19.10
CA MET A 83 12.84 19.21 -20.12
C MET A 83 14.32 19.37 -19.77
N ILE A 84 14.73 20.54 -19.27
CA ILE A 84 16.11 20.77 -18.84
C ILE A 84 16.47 19.83 -17.67
N VAL A 85 15.61 19.73 -16.66
CA VAL A 85 15.80 18.83 -15.51
C VAL A 85 15.86 17.37 -15.97
N MET A 86 14.99 16.97 -16.89
CA MET A 86 14.96 15.62 -17.46
C MET A 86 16.27 15.30 -18.19
N VAL A 87 16.72 16.18 -19.09
CA VAL A 87 17.97 16.00 -19.83
C VAL A 87 19.15 15.93 -18.86
N LEU A 88 19.20 16.82 -17.87
CA LEU A 88 20.24 16.80 -16.85
C LEU A 88 20.24 15.48 -16.05
N ALA A 89 19.07 14.99 -15.64
CA ALA A 89 18.93 13.73 -14.93
C ALA A 89 19.43 12.53 -15.77
N ILE A 90 19.11 12.51 -17.06
CA ILE A 90 19.60 11.48 -17.99
C ILE A 90 21.13 11.56 -18.12
N VAL A 91 21.67 12.75 -18.39
CA VAL A 91 23.11 12.95 -18.57
C VAL A 91 23.89 12.52 -17.33
N LEU A 92 23.48 13.02 -16.15
CA LEU A 92 24.16 12.70 -14.89
C LEU A 92 24.15 11.21 -14.57
N ARG A 93 23.06 10.50 -14.89
CA ARG A 93 22.92 9.07 -14.59
C ARG A 93 23.61 8.18 -15.64
N GLN A 94 23.69 8.62 -16.90
CA GLN A 94 24.20 7.76 -17.99
C GLN A 94 25.70 7.94 -18.29
N VAL A 95 26.30 9.13 -18.07
CA VAL A 95 27.66 9.44 -18.55
C VAL A 95 28.76 8.55 -17.94
N ARG A 96 28.64 8.15 -16.67
CA ARG A 96 29.67 7.35 -15.97
C ARG A 96 29.18 6.00 -15.46
N LEU A 97 28.02 5.55 -15.93
CA LEU A 97 27.32 4.39 -15.36
C LEU A 97 28.16 3.11 -15.40
N GLY A 98 28.89 2.88 -16.50
CA GLY A 98 29.74 1.69 -16.68
C GLY A 98 31.19 1.85 -16.26
N GLN A 99 31.61 2.99 -15.69
CA GLN A 99 33.03 3.28 -15.47
C GLN A 99 33.56 2.82 -14.11
N ALA A 100 32.67 2.71 -13.11
CA ALA A 100 33.06 2.34 -11.75
C ALA A 100 33.12 0.80 -11.59
N PRO A 101 34.09 0.27 -10.82
CA PRO A 101 34.09 -1.13 -10.42
C PRO A 101 32.80 -1.52 -9.71
N PHE A 102 32.38 -2.77 -9.83
CA PHE A 102 31.17 -3.27 -9.17
C PHE A 102 31.32 -3.29 -7.66
N HIS A 103 30.30 -2.78 -6.98
CA HIS A 103 30.14 -2.99 -5.55
C HIS A 103 29.55 -4.40 -5.28
N PRO A 104 29.73 -5.00 -4.08
CA PRO A 104 29.28 -6.37 -3.84
C PRO A 104 27.78 -6.62 -4.05
N ASP A 105 26.95 -5.64 -3.71
CA ASP A 105 25.49 -5.66 -3.91
C ASP A 105 25.10 -5.59 -5.39
N GLU A 106 25.82 -4.80 -6.19
CA GLU A 106 25.64 -4.76 -7.64
C GLU A 106 26.12 -6.05 -8.33
N THR A 107 27.21 -6.64 -7.84
CA THR A 107 27.79 -7.88 -8.39
C THR A 107 26.81 -9.03 -8.28
N ILE A 108 26.15 -9.15 -7.13
CA ILE A 108 25.11 -10.17 -6.90
C ILE A 108 23.99 -10.04 -7.94
N HIS A 109 23.55 -8.81 -8.23
CA HIS A 109 22.50 -8.56 -9.22
C HIS A 109 22.93 -8.93 -10.63
N ALA A 110 24.14 -8.53 -11.03
CA ALA A 110 24.69 -8.89 -12.33
C ALA A 110 24.88 -10.41 -12.47
N PHE A 111 25.41 -11.06 -11.43
CA PHE A 111 25.69 -12.49 -11.44
C PHE A 111 24.42 -13.35 -11.48
N PHE A 112 23.41 -13.04 -10.68
CA PHE A 112 22.16 -13.82 -10.71
C PHE A 112 21.32 -13.56 -11.97
N SER A 113 21.42 -12.37 -12.55
CA SER A 113 20.78 -12.08 -13.84
C SER A 113 21.49 -12.74 -15.02
N TYR A 114 22.76 -13.09 -14.87
CA TYR A 114 23.52 -13.82 -15.88
C TYR A 114 22.98 -15.25 -16.01
N GLY A 115 22.40 -15.58 -17.18
CA GLY A 115 21.83 -16.91 -17.41
C GLY A 115 20.56 -17.22 -16.59
N PHE A 116 19.87 -16.18 -16.12
CA PHE A 116 18.66 -16.32 -15.32
C PHE A 116 17.54 -17.04 -16.11
N THR A 117 17.14 -18.23 -15.63
CA THR A 117 16.08 -19.06 -16.22
C THR A 117 14.79 -19.06 -15.41
N GLY A 118 14.83 -18.57 -14.17
CA GLY A 118 13.69 -18.52 -13.26
C GLY A 118 14.11 -18.03 -11.87
N TYR A 119 13.15 -17.47 -11.13
CA TYR A 119 13.40 -17.02 -9.77
C TYR A 119 13.26 -18.17 -8.78
N HIS A 120 14.31 -18.44 -8.01
CA HIS A 120 14.27 -19.31 -6.84
C HIS A 120 14.35 -18.44 -5.58
N TYR A 121 13.37 -18.58 -4.69
CA TYR A 121 13.33 -17.78 -3.47
C TYR A 121 14.46 -18.20 -2.53
N ASP A 122 15.33 -17.24 -2.24
CA ASP A 122 16.37 -17.35 -1.23
C ASP A 122 16.19 -16.19 -0.23
N PRO A 123 15.99 -16.47 1.07
CA PRO A 123 15.79 -15.43 2.08
C PRO A 123 17.00 -14.49 2.26
N VAL A 124 18.16 -14.82 1.70
CA VAL A 124 19.36 -13.97 1.74
C VAL A 124 19.24 -12.76 0.79
N TYR A 125 18.47 -12.89 -0.29
CA TYR A 125 18.44 -11.89 -1.37
C TYR A 125 17.09 -11.16 -1.50
N HIS A 126 17.15 -9.97 -2.11
CA HIS A 126 15.99 -9.10 -2.27
C HIS A 126 15.07 -9.51 -3.43
N GLY A 127 13.97 -8.76 -3.58
CA GLY A 127 12.86 -9.11 -4.47
C GLY A 127 13.24 -9.41 -5.92
N PRO A 128 12.45 -10.24 -6.61
CA PRO A 128 12.78 -10.84 -7.90
C PRO A 128 12.84 -9.85 -9.08
N LEU A 129 12.18 -8.70 -8.95
CA LEU A 129 11.89 -7.80 -10.07
C LEU A 129 13.16 -7.32 -10.79
N LEU A 130 14.19 -6.93 -10.05
CA LEU A 130 15.40 -6.41 -10.65
C LEU A 130 16.15 -7.51 -11.42
N TYR A 131 16.13 -8.76 -10.94
CA TYR A 131 16.76 -9.87 -11.64
C TYR A 131 16.10 -10.18 -12.98
N HIS A 132 14.76 -10.17 -13.03
CA HIS A 132 14.00 -10.38 -14.25
C HIS A 132 14.26 -9.27 -15.28
N LEU A 133 14.22 -8.01 -14.85
CA LEU A 133 14.46 -6.88 -15.74
C LEU A 133 15.90 -6.87 -16.25
N THR A 134 16.88 -7.05 -15.37
CA THR A 134 18.29 -7.04 -15.79
C THR A 134 18.61 -8.23 -16.71
N SER A 135 18.02 -9.40 -16.46
CA SER A 135 18.14 -10.55 -17.38
C SER A 135 17.58 -10.24 -18.77
N LEU A 136 16.39 -9.61 -18.87
CA LEU A 136 15.83 -9.17 -20.14
C LEU A 136 16.77 -8.19 -20.87
N PHE A 137 17.40 -7.27 -20.16
CA PHE A 137 18.34 -6.34 -20.78
C PHE A 137 19.64 -7.02 -21.20
N PHE A 138 20.14 -8.01 -20.45
CA PHE A 138 21.28 -8.82 -20.86
C PHE A 138 21.00 -9.65 -22.10
N THR A 139 19.78 -10.17 -22.28
CA THR A 139 19.42 -10.90 -23.51
C THR A 139 19.29 -9.98 -24.72
N LEU A 140 18.84 -8.74 -24.54
CA LEU A 140 18.65 -7.77 -25.63
C LEU A 140 19.94 -7.06 -26.05
N PHE A 141 20.73 -6.59 -25.08
CA PHE A 141 21.89 -5.71 -25.33
C PHE A 141 23.24 -6.38 -25.05
N GLY A 142 23.23 -7.60 -24.50
CA GLY A 142 24.43 -8.31 -24.08
C GLY A 142 24.85 -8.00 -22.65
N GLN A 143 25.90 -8.68 -22.21
CA GLN A 143 26.39 -8.67 -20.83
C GLN A 143 27.54 -7.68 -20.70
N TYR A 144 27.19 -6.42 -20.42
CA TYR A 144 28.16 -5.36 -20.17
C TYR A 144 27.89 -4.69 -18.82
N ASP A 145 28.93 -4.15 -18.20
CA ASP A 145 28.84 -3.46 -16.91
C ASP A 145 27.82 -2.31 -16.94
N TYR A 146 27.74 -1.62 -18.09
CA TYR A 146 26.74 -0.60 -18.35
C TYR A 146 25.30 -1.14 -18.30
N VAL A 147 25.05 -2.29 -18.94
CA VAL A 147 23.72 -2.89 -19.05
C VAL A 147 23.25 -3.39 -17.68
N ALA A 148 24.15 -3.91 -16.85
CA ALA A 148 23.85 -4.38 -15.51
C ALA A 148 23.24 -3.28 -14.61
N ARG A 149 23.68 -2.03 -14.82
CA ARG A 149 23.21 -0.85 -14.07
C ARG A 149 22.14 -0.04 -14.83
N LEU A 150 21.81 -0.45 -16.05
CA LEU A 150 20.88 0.29 -16.89
C LEU A 150 19.48 0.28 -16.29
N VAL A 151 19.01 -0.87 -15.79
CA VAL A 151 17.69 -1.00 -15.15
C VAL A 151 17.52 -0.04 -13.96
N PRO A 152 18.36 -0.06 -12.91
CA PRO A 152 18.20 0.88 -11.80
C PRO A 152 18.34 2.34 -12.24
N SER A 153 19.20 2.62 -13.23
CA SER A 153 19.33 3.97 -13.78
C SER A 153 18.04 4.44 -14.47
N LEU A 154 17.43 3.61 -15.31
CA LEU A 154 16.17 3.89 -16.00
C LEU A 154 15.01 4.07 -15.02
N LEU A 155 14.95 3.28 -13.95
CA LEU A 155 13.94 3.47 -12.89
C LEU A 155 14.10 4.83 -12.20
N GLY A 156 15.34 5.27 -11.94
CA GLY A 156 15.61 6.60 -11.41
C GLY A 156 15.21 7.74 -12.35
N ILE A 157 15.46 7.60 -13.66
CA ILE A 157 15.01 8.56 -14.68
C ILE A 157 13.48 8.57 -14.76
N GLY A 158 12.86 7.39 -14.73
CA GLY A 158 11.41 7.21 -14.71
C GLY A 158 10.77 7.88 -13.50
N LEU A 159 11.41 7.85 -12.33
CA LEU A 159 10.93 8.55 -11.14
C LEU A 159 10.93 10.08 -11.34
N VAL A 160 11.99 10.64 -11.94
CA VAL A 160 12.03 12.08 -12.29
C VAL A 160 10.90 12.42 -13.26
N ALA A 161 10.65 11.56 -14.25
CA ALA A 161 9.55 11.75 -15.21
C ALA A 161 8.17 11.70 -14.53
N LEU A 162 8.02 10.81 -13.56
CA LEU A 162 6.79 10.67 -12.77
C LEU A 162 6.52 11.93 -11.93
N ILE A 163 7.57 12.52 -11.35
CA ILE A 163 7.45 13.74 -10.54
C ILE A 163 7.06 14.93 -11.43
N LEU A 164 7.78 15.14 -12.53
CA LEU A 164 7.56 16.27 -13.44
C LEU A 164 6.25 16.16 -14.23
N GLY A 165 5.77 14.94 -14.50
CA GLY A 165 4.57 14.67 -15.28
C GLY A 165 3.30 14.62 -14.43
N PRO A 166 2.87 13.42 -13.98
CA PRO A 166 1.60 13.26 -13.25
C PRO A 166 1.65 13.78 -11.81
N ALA A 167 2.74 13.59 -11.07
CA ALA A 167 2.77 13.95 -9.64
C ALA A 167 2.68 15.48 -9.42
N ARG A 168 3.05 16.29 -10.42
CA ARG A 168 2.85 17.74 -10.42
C ARG A 168 1.41 18.15 -10.08
N GLY A 169 0.42 17.32 -10.44
CA GLY A 169 -1.00 17.61 -10.20
C GLY A 169 -1.33 17.70 -8.71
N TRP A 170 -0.53 17.05 -7.86
CA TRP A 170 -0.74 17.03 -6.41
C TRP A 170 0.13 18.05 -5.67
N MET A 171 1.33 18.36 -6.17
CA MET A 171 2.30 19.24 -5.51
C MET A 171 2.41 20.65 -6.11
N GLY A 172 1.86 20.87 -7.30
CA GLY A 172 1.96 22.13 -8.04
C GLY A 172 3.27 22.26 -8.85
N ASN A 173 3.25 23.17 -9.84
CA ASN A 173 4.32 23.29 -10.84
C ASN A 173 5.67 23.74 -10.25
N ARG A 174 5.66 24.54 -9.18
CA ARG A 174 6.90 25.03 -8.55
C ARG A 174 7.56 23.95 -7.70
N ALA A 175 6.77 23.21 -6.92
CA ALA A 175 7.28 22.11 -6.11
C ALA A 175 7.85 20.99 -6.99
N ALA A 176 7.16 20.64 -8.09
CA ALA A 176 7.63 19.60 -9.00
C ALA A 176 8.97 19.91 -9.69
N LEU A 177 9.34 21.18 -9.88
CA LEU A 177 10.64 21.56 -10.45
C LEU A 177 11.79 21.54 -9.43
N VAL A 178 11.47 21.66 -8.14
CA VAL A 178 12.47 21.77 -7.05
C VAL A 178 12.71 20.43 -6.35
N ALA A 179 11.71 19.55 -6.34
CA ALA A 179 11.77 18.20 -5.78
C ALA A 179 12.78 17.31 -6.51
#